data_AF-A0A9J7M740-F1
#
_entry.id   AF-A0A9J7M740-F1
#
_cell.length_a   1.000
_cell.length_b   1.000
_cell.length_c   1.000
_cell.angle_alpha   90.00
_cell.angle_beta   90.00
_cell.angle_gamma   90.00
#
_symmetry.space_group_name_H-M   'P 1'
#
loop_
_entity.id
_entity.type
_entity.pdbx_description
1 polymer ?
#
loop_
_entity_poly.entity_id
_entity_poly.type
_entity_poly.pdbx_seq_one_letter_code
_entity_poly.pdbx_strand_id
1 'polypeptide(L)'
;MYQKQDDYDELAEATLMQTEYRPRRKNRRPCLIFFCIVVVFLAIIIPVAIVASNRSHGTSGYVTPECPSGDERERVDCYPEGGASKARCESRGCCWAQPTTQGPPSCFYPVNHGYELVGGLQSTPIGYRATLRRLNTQTMYGGDLGNIEVVVEVQEDYRLHVKVSDPTRPRYEVPEAALKRPQATTLAEHPLYNLTFTSNPFSIKVTRRSTGATM
;
A
#
# COMPACT_ATOMS: atom_id res chain seq x y z
N MET A 1 113.51 -15.90 -26.50
CA MET A 1 113.05 -17.30 -26.63
C MET A 1 112.46 -17.68 -25.28
N TYR A 2 111.19 -18.08 -25.23
CA TYR A 2 110.60 -18.93 -24.17
C TYR A 2 110.86 -18.61 -22.69
N GLN A 3 109.83 -18.19 -21.94
CA GLN A 3 109.76 -18.24 -20.46
C GLN A 3 108.38 -17.73 -20.00
N LYS A 4 107.74 -18.11 -18.90
CA LYS A 4 108.07 -18.90 -17.71
C LYS A 4 106.74 -19.07 -16.95
N GLN A 5 106.33 -20.28 -16.57
CA GLN A 5 106.14 -20.71 -15.18
C GLN A 5 106.53 -19.69 -14.10
N ASP A 6 105.58 -19.22 -13.30
CA ASP A 6 105.69 -18.71 -11.92
C ASP A 6 104.21 -18.63 -11.46
N ASP A 7 103.59 -19.64 -10.85
CA ASP A 7 103.78 -20.23 -9.51
C ASP A 7 103.78 -19.21 -8.36
N TYR A 8 102.69 -19.26 -7.58
CA TYR A 8 102.42 -18.72 -6.24
C TYR A 8 103.12 -17.44 -5.76
N ASP A 9 102.33 -16.37 -5.63
CA ASP A 9 102.34 -15.44 -4.49
C ASP A 9 100.89 -14.98 -4.26
N GLU A 10 100.25 -15.42 -3.17
CA GLU A 10 100.03 -14.58 -1.98
C GLU A 10 98.62 -13.94 -2.04
N LEU A 11 97.53 -14.62 -1.65
CA LEU A 11 97.13 -14.83 -0.25
C LEU A 11 97.40 -13.63 0.68
N ALA A 12 97.10 -12.42 0.25
CA ALA A 12 96.86 -11.27 1.13
C ALA A 12 95.84 -10.31 0.48
N GLU A 13 95.11 -9.56 1.30
CA GLU A 13 94.01 -8.64 0.94
C GLU A 13 92.61 -9.30 0.80
N ALA A 14 92.30 -10.15 1.78
CA ALA A 14 90.97 -10.03 2.38
C ALA A 14 90.86 -8.65 3.05
N THR A 15 89.72 -7.97 2.84
CA THR A 15 89.24 -6.71 3.46
C THR A 15 89.35 -5.48 2.55
N LEU A 16 88.29 -5.24 1.75
CA LEU A 16 87.61 -3.93 1.59
C LEU A 16 86.68 -3.98 0.37
N MET A 17 85.51 -4.61 0.51
CA MET A 17 84.27 -4.20 -0.19
C MET A 17 83.08 -4.90 0.49
N GLN A 18 82.80 -4.53 1.73
CA GLN A 18 81.45 -4.68 2.27
C GLN A 18 80.61 -3.50 1.76
N THR A 19 80.10 -3.60 0.53
CA THR A 19 78.93 -2.81 0.15
C THR A 19 77.68 -3.59 0.56
N GLU A 20 76.92 -2.99 1.48
CA GLU A 20 75.70 -3.54 2.05
C GLU A 20 74.71 -4.02 0.97
N TYR A 21 74.62 -5.34 0.77
CA TYR A 21 73.41 -5.92 0.19
C TYR A 21 72.32 -5.92 1.27
N ARG A 22 71.50 -4.85 1.32
CA ARG A 22 70.24 -4.83 2.08
C ARG A 22 69.16 -5.57 1.28
N PRO A 23 68.71 -6.78 1.70
CA PRO A 23 67.50 -7.34 1.11
C PRO A 23 66.32 -6.44 1.47
N ARG A 24 65.62 -5.91 0.45
CA ARG A 24 64.28 -5.33 0.64
C ARG A 24 63.40 -6.41 1.27
N ARG A 25 63.11 -6.29 2.57
CA ARG A 25 61.99 -7.01 3.20
C ARG A 25 60.73 -6.60 2.45
N LYS A 26 60.26 -7.46 1.55
CA LYS A 26 58.95 -7.32 0.91
C LYS A 26 57.91 -7.46 2.03
N ASN A 27 57.44 -6.32 2.53
CA ASN A 27 56.41 -6.24 3.56
C ASN A 27 55.21 -7.08 3.10
N ARG A 28 54.99 -8.23 3.74
CA ARG A 28 53.77 -9.05 3.61
C ARG A 28 52.57 -8.43 4.34
N ARG A 29 52.80 -7.36 5.10
CA ARG A 29 51.83 -6.61 5.91
C ARG A 29 50.73 -5.86 5.11
N PRO A 30 51.01 -5.16 3.99
CA PRO A 30 49.96 -4.51 3.18
C PRO A 30 48.97 -5.51 2.56
N CYS A 31 49.41 -6.74 2.25
CA CYS A 31 48.53 -7.76 1.69
C CYS A 31 47.55 -8.32 2.74
N LEU A 32 48.03 -8.53 3.96
CA LEU A 32 47.19 -8.94 5.10
C LEU A 32 46.19 -7.86 5.50
N ILE A 33 46.60 -6.59 5.55
CA ILE A 33 45.71 -5.47 5.87
C ILE A 33 44.65 -5.29 4.78
N PHE A 34 45.04 -5.35 3.50
CA PHE A 34 44.10 -5.28 2.38
C PHE A 34 43.11 -6.46 2.40
N PHE A 35 43.59 -7.67 2.69
CA PHE A 35 42.73 -8.85 2.84
C PHE A 35 41.75 -8.69 4.01
N CYS A 36 42.20 -8.20 5.17
CA CYS A 36 41.30 -7.91 6.30
C CYS A 36 40.26 -6.83 5.97
N ILE A 37 40.65 -5.77 5.27
CA ILE A 37 39.73 -4.71 4.83
C ILE A 37 38.68 -5.28 3.87
N VAL A 38 39.10 -6.07 2.87
CA VAL A 38 38.18 -6.73 1.93
C VAL A 38 37.24 -7.69 2.66
N VAL A 39 37.73 -8.49 3.61
CA VAL A 39 36.89 -9.40 4.40
C VAL A 39 35.89 -8.64 5.27
N VAL A 40 36.26 -7.53 5.89
CA VAL A 40 35.35 -6.68 6.68
C VAL A 40 34.32 -6.00 5.78
N PHE A 41 34.73 -5.49 4.61
CA PHE A 41 33.79 -4.92 3.64
C PHE A 41 32.82 -5.97 3.12
N LEU A 42 33.27 -7.18 2.77
CA LEU A 42 32.37 -8.25 2.35
C LEU A 42 31.46 -8.71 3.50
N ALA A 43 31.97 -8.83 4.74
CA ALA A 43 31.19 -9.24 5.90
C ALA A 43 30.19 -8.20 6.41
N ILE A 44 30.29 -6.93 6.00
CA ILE A 44 29.34 -5.87 6.37
C ILE A 44 28.44 -5.51 5.17
N ILE A 45 29.02 -5.29 3.99
CA ILE A 45 28.26 -4.90 2.79
C ILE A 45 27.38 -6.05 2.30
N ILE A 46 27.85 -7.31 2.32
CA ILE A 46 27.02 -8.43 1.86
C ILE A 46 25.78 -8.61 2.75
N PRO A 47 25.86 -8.67 4.10
CA PRO A 47 24.64 -8.76 4.91
C PRO A 47 23.78 -7.51 4.86
N VAL A 48 24.35 -6.29 4.75
CA VAL A 48 23.55 -5.06 4.56
C VAL A 48 22.82 -5.09 3.21
N ALA A 49 23.48 -5.54 2.15
CA ALA A 49 22.87 -5.72 0.83
C ALA A 49 21.82 -6.83 0.84
N ILE A 50 22.07 -7.97 1.50
CA ILE A 50 21.10 -9.05 1.67
C ILE A 50 19.89 -8.57 2.48
N VAL A 51 20.08 -7.79 3.55
CA VAL A 51 18.98 -7.20 4.33
C VAL A 51 18.22 -6.15 3.52
N ALA A 52 18.89 -5.37 2.67
CA ALA A 52 18.26 -4.43 1.76
C ALA A 52 17.50 -5.14 0.61
N SER A 53 18.01 -6.28 0.11
CA SER A 53 17.38 -7.12 -0.90
C SER A 53 16.25 -7.99 -0.33
N ASN A 54 16.33 -8.37 0.95
CA ASN A 54 15.26 -9.03 1.71
C ASN A 54 14.24 -8.04 2.29
N ARG A 55 14.28 -6.76 1.92
CA ARG A 55 13.04 -6.04 1.70
C ARG A 55 12.39 -6.64 0.45
N SER A 56 11.91 -7.87 0.59
CA SER A 56 10.68 -8.26 -0.07
C SER A 56 9.70 -7.15 0.30
N HIS A 57 9.51 -6.22 -0.63
CA HIS A 57 8.28 -5.48 -0.74
C HIS A 57 7.26 -6.61 -0.81
N GLY A 58 6.70 -6.97 0.35
CA GLY A 58 5.64 -7.95 0.40
C GLY A 58 4.66 -7.46 -0.64
N THR A 59 4.40 -8.28 -1.66
CA THR A 59 3.31 -8.04 -2.58
C THR A 59 2.09 -8.03 -1.69
N SER A 60 1.77 -6.84 -1.20
CA SER A 60 0.64 -6.65 -0.33
C SER A 60 -0.54 -7.10 -1.17
N GLY A 61 -1.35 -8.03 -0.66
CA GLY A 61 -2.47 -8.60 -1.41
C GLY A 61 -3.54 -7.56 -1.79
N TYR A 62 -3.26 -6.26 -1.62
CA TYR A 62 -4.14 -5.17 -1.97
C TYR A 62 -4.38 -5.09 -3.47
N VAL A 63 -5.61 -4.74 -3.83
CA VAL A 63 -6.04 -4.48 -5.20
C VAL A 63 -5.35 -3.22 -5.70
N THR A 64 -4.80 -3.28 -6.91
CA THR A 64 -4.20 -2.12 -7.59
C THR A 64 -5.29 -1.06 -7.86
N PRO A 65 -5.09 0.21 -7.48
CA PRO A 65 -6.08 1.28 -7.71
C PRO A 65 -6.39 1.48 -9.20
N GLU A 66 -7.68 1.45 -9.56
CA GLU A 66 -8.15 1.77 -10.91
C GLU A 66 -8.65 3.22 -10.96
N CYS A 67 -7.94 4.08 -11.68
CA CYS A 67 -8.22 5.51 -11.67
C CYS A 67 -9.25 5.92 -12.73
N PRO A 68 -10.36 6.59 -12.33
CA PRO A 68 -11.35 7.05 -13.29
C PRO A 68 -10.77 8.11 -14.23
N SER A 69 -11.12 8.02 -15.51
CA SER A 69 -10.81 8.99 -16.55
C SER A 69 -11.96 9.97 -16.85
N GLY A 70 -13.00 9.96 -16.01
CA GLY A 70 -14.21 10.77 -16.16
C GLY A 70 -14.05 12.26 -15.78
N ASP A 71 -15.19 12.94 -15.60
CA ASP A 71 -15.23 14.34 -15.21
C ASP A 71 -14.54 14.53 -13.84
N GLU A 72 -13.61 15.48 -13.77
CA GLU A 72 -12.91 15.76 -12.51
C GLU A 72 -13.84 16.23 -11.40
N ARG A 73 -15.02 16.77 -11.73
CA ARG A 73 -16.04 17.18 -10.76
C ARG A 73 -16.71 16.00 -10.05
N GLU A 74 -16.60 14.79 -10.60
CA GLU A 74 -17.10 13.56 -9.98
C GLU A 74 -16.07 12.91 -9.05
N ARG A 75 -14.84 13.45 -8.99
CA ARG A 75 -13.80 12.94 -8.09
C ARG A 75 -14.21 13.13 -6.63
N VAL A 76 -14.17 12.04 -5.87
CA VAL A 76 -14.37 12.05 -4.42
C VAL A 76 -13.02 12.12 -3.73
N ASP A 77 -12.85 13.09 -2.84
CA ASP A 77 -11.58 13.37 -2.16
C ASP A 77 -11.14 12.21 -1.25
N CYS A 78 -9.93 11.71 -1.49
CA CYS A 78 -9.27 10.65 -0.72
C CYS A 78 -8.29 11.20 0.35
N TYR A 79 -8.11 12.52 0.41
CA TYR A 79 -7.23 13.18 1.38
C TYR A 79 -7.91 14.40 2.02
N PRO A 80 -9.05 14.20 2.72
CA PRO A 80 -9.90 15.28 3.20
C PRO A 80 -9.27 16.13 4.31
N GLU A 81 -8.22 15.65 4.99
CA GLU A 81 -7.54 16.41 6.04
C GLU A 81 -6.60 17.52 5.52
N GLY A 82 -6.40 17.60 4.20
CA GLY A 82 -5.57 18.62 3.55
C GLY A 82 -4.07 18.33 3.55
N GLY A 83 -3.32 19.02 2.68
CA GLY A 83 -1.88 18.79 2.51
C GLY A 83 -1.55 17.51 1.72
N ALA A 84 -2.43 17.14 0.79
CA ALA A 84 -2.22 16.01 -0.10
C ALA A 84 -0.96 16.20 -0.96
N SER A 85 -0.19 15.13 -1.11
CA SER A 85 0.91 15.04 -2.08
C SER A 85 0.78 13.73 -2.84
N LYS A 86 1.39 13.64 -4.02
CA LYS A 86 1.37 12.43 -4.85
C LYS A 86 1.75 11.19 -4.04
N ALA A 87 2.89 11.23 -3.35
CA ALA A 87 3.38 10.11 -2.56
C ALA A 87 2.41 9.71 -1.42
N ARG A 88 1.83 10.68 -0.71
CA ARG A 88 0.87 10.38 0.37
C ARG A 88 -0.44 9.81 -0.18
N CYS A 89 -0.90 10.32 -1.32
CA CYS A 89 -2.09 9.82 -1.99
C CYS A 89 -1.91 8.36 -2.45
N GLU A 90 -0.81 8.08 -3.14
CA GLU A 90 -0.50 6.73 -3.62
C GLU A 90 -0.27 5.76 -2.46
N SER A 91 0.29 6.22 -1.33
CA SER A 91 0.42 5.40 -0.12
C SER A 91 -0.91 4.97 0.51
N ARG A 92 -2.02 5.64 0.15
CA ARG A 92 -3.40 5.27 0.52
C ARG A 92 -4.08 4.38 -0.52
N GLY A 93 -3.36 3.98 -1.58
CA GLY A 93 -3.96 3.28 -2.71
C GLY A 93 -4.97 4.14 -3.45
N CYS A 94 -4.73 5.45 -3.55
CA CYS A 94 -5.59 6.38 -4.26
C CYS A 94 -4.96 6.92 -5.53
N CYS A 95 -5.79 7.61 -6.31
CA CYS A 95 -5.44 8.19 -7.59
C CYS A 95 -4.96 9.63 -7.44
N TRP A 96 -3.92 9.99 -8.18
CA TRP A 96 -3.35 11.33 -8.19
C TRP A 96 -3.39 11.95 -9.59
N ALA A 97 -4.05 13.11 -9.71
CA ALA A 97 -4.04 13.93 -10.91
C ALA A 97 -4.31 15.39 -10.55
N GLN A 98 -3.59 16.33 -11.17
CA GLN A 98 -3.88 17.75 -10.96
C GLN A 98 -5.21 18.12 -11.65
N PRO A 99 -6.13 18.82 -10.96
CA PRO A 99 -7.35 19.27 -11.58
C PRO A 99 -7.11 20.46 -12.51
N THR A 100 -7.94 20.61 -13.53
CA THR A 100 -7.91 21.74 -14.47
C THR A 100 -8.70 22.94 -13.98
N THR A 101 -9.71 22.69 -13.14
CA THR A 101 -10.57 23.70 -12.52
C THR A 101 -10.40 23.74 -11.01
N GLN A 102 -10.87 24.82 -10.39
CA GLN A 102 -10.91 24.94 -8.93
C GLN A 102 -12.05 24.09 -8.36
N GLY A 103 -11.79 23.38 -7.27
CA GLY A 103 -12.79 22.58 -6.55
C GLY A 103 -12.44 21.08 -6.50
N PRO A 104 -12.23 20.41 -7.65
CA PRO A 104 -11.88 19.00 -7.68
C PRO A 104 -10.60 18.66 -6.89
N PRO A 105 -10.54 17.52 -6.18
CA PRO A 105 -9.37 17.12 -5.42
C PRO A 105 -8.25 16.59 -6.33
N SER A 106 -7.00 16.82 -5.94
CA SER A 106 -5.83 16.21 -6.60
C SER A 106 -5.63 14.74 -6.22
N CYS A 107 -6.10 14.34 -5.04
CA CYS A 107 -6.07 12.97 -4.55
C CYS A 107 -7.51 12.44 -4.42
N PHE A 108 -7.85 11.38 -5.14
CA PHE A 108 -9.23 10.89 -5.22
C PHE A 108 -9.32 9.38 -5.18
N TYR A 109 -10.48 8.88 -4.78
CA TYR A 109 -10.74 7.43 -4.70
C TYR A 109 -10.67 6.77 -6.09
N PRO A 110 -10.10 5.55 -6.18
CA PRO A 110 -10.20 4.73 -7.39
C PRO A 110 -11.60 4.11 -7.50
N VAL A 111 -11.98 3.67 -8.70
CA VAL A 111 -13.31 3.05 -8.94
C VAL A 111 -13.47 1.70 -8.27
N ASN A 112 -12.37 1.04 -7.88
CA ASN A 112 -12.37 -0.28 -7.23
C ASN A 112 -12.09 -0.19 -5.71
N HIS A 113 -12.57 0.88 -5.07
CA HIS A 113 -12.59 1.04 -3.62
C HIS A 113 -13.98 0.79 -3.04
N GLY A 114 -14.06 0.27 -1.81
CA GLY A 114 -15.32 0.08 -1.09
C GLY A 114 -15.57 -1.38 -0.72
N TYR A 115 -16.80 -1.83 -0.89
CA TYR A 115 -17.26 -3.17 -0.51
C TYR A 115 -17.89 -3.87 -1.71
N GLU A 116 -17.96 -5.20 -1.68
CA GLU A 116 -18.66 -6.03 -2.65
C GLU A 116 -19.77 -6.84 -1.97
N LEU A 117 -20.83 -7.14 -2.71
CA LEU A 117 -21.94 -7.96 -2.27
C LEU A 117 -21.53 -9.44 -2.19
N VAL A 118 -21.77 -10.07 -1.04
CA VAL A 118 -21.49 -11.49 -0.80
C VAL A 118 -22.80 -12.23 -0.54
N GLY A 119 -23.00 -13.37 -1.21
CA GLY A 119 -24.17 -14.22 -1.01
C GLY A 119 -25.46 -13.70 -1.65
N GLY A 120 -25.39 -12.62 -2.42
CA GLY A 120 -26.53 -12.02 -3.11
C GLY A 120 -27.41 -11.13 -2.23
N LEU A 121 -28.38 -10.47 -2.86
CA LEU A 121 -29.35 -9.62 -2.17
C LEU A 121 -30.48 -10.48 -1.61
N GLN A 122 -30.74 -10.37 -0.30
CA GLN A 122 -31.78 -11.14 0.38
C GLN A 122 -33.04 -10.29 0.54
N SER A 123 -34.18 -10.78 0.08
CA SER A 123 -35.47 -10.15 0.36
C SER A 123 -35.89 -10.40 1.81
N THR A 124 -36.49 -9.39 2.43
CA THR A 124 -37.09 -9.44 3.76
C THR A 124 -38.56 -9.02 3.66
N PRO A 125 -39.39 -9.23 4.70
CA PRO A 125 -40.80 -8.82 4.67
C PRO A 125 -41.02 -7.32 4.43
N ILE A 126 -40.03 -6.47 4.73
CA ILE A 126 -40.13 -5.00 4.65
C ILE A 126 -39.06 -4.36 3.75
N GLY A 127 -38.32 -5.15 2.96
CA GLY A 127 -37.28 -4.63 2.06
C GLY A 127 -36.16 -5.63 1.79
N TYR A 128 -34.90 -5.23 1.96
CA TYR A 128 -33.73 -6.03 1.55
C TYR A 128 -32.64 -6.07 2.62
N ARG A 129 -31.83 -7.12 2.58
CA ARG A 129 -30.63 -7.32 3.40
C ARG A 129 -29.47 -7.73 2.50
N ALA A 130 -28.31 -7.13 2.72
CA ALA A 130 -27.09 -7.42 1.98
C ALA A 130 -25.93 -7.60 2.96
N THR A 131 -25.18 -8.70 2.81
CA THR A 131 -23.88 -8.86 3.46
C THR A 131 -22.81 -8.38 2.51
N LEU A 132 -21.97 -7.43 2.95
CA LEU A 132 -20.92 -6.87 2.12
C LEU A 132 -19.55 -7.18 2.71
N ARG A 133 -18.58 -7.48 1.84
CA ARG A 133 -17.18 -7.68 2.20
C ARG A 133 -16.35 -6.54 1.66
N ARG A 134 -15.43 -6.02 2.47
CA ARG A 134 -14.52 -4.95 2.06
C ARG A 134 -13.60 -5.47 0.95
N LEU A 135 -13.46 -4.69 -0.13
CA LEU A 135 -12.43 -4.94 -1.12
C LEU A 135 -11.06 -4.79 -0.45
N ASN A 136 -10.08 -5.58 -0.88
CA ASN A 136 -8.77 -5.56 -0.26
C ASN A 136 -7.99 -4.32 -0.70
N THR A 137 -8.35 -3.14 -0.21
CA THR A 137 -7.68 -1.86 -0.47
C THR A 137 -6.92 -1.39 0.76
N GLN A 138 -5.99 -0.46 0.57
CA GLN A 138 -5.24 0.12 1.68
C GLN A 138 -6.19 0.81 2.70
N THR A 139 -5.79 0.86 3.96
CA THR A 139 -6.53 1.57 5.02
C THR A 139 -6.20 3.06 5.03
N MET A 140 -7.20 3.89 5.29
CA MET A 140 -7.03 5.35 5.49
C MET A 140 -6.69 5.69 6.94
N TYR A 141 -7.45 5.12 7.88
CA TYR A 141 -7.45 5.50 9.30
C TYR A 141 -7.28 4.30 10.25
N GLY A 142 -7.11 3.08 9.70
CA GLY A 142 -7.11 1.84 10.46
C GLY A 142 -8.51 1.40 10.91
N GLY A 143 -8.60 0.18 11.45
CA GLY A 143 -9.83 -0.34 12.03
C GLY A 143 -10.97 -0.61 11.04
N ASP A 144 -10.66 -0.82 9.76
CA ASP A 144 -11.64 -1.16 8.74
C ASP A 144 -12.45 -2.40 9.12
N LEU A 145 -13.75 -2.37 8.86
CA LEU A 145 -14.61 -3.53 9.04
C LEU A 145 -14.50 -4.43 7.81
N GLY A 146 -14.04 -5.67 8.00
CA GLY A 146 -13.91 -6.62 6.90
C GLY A 146 -15.25 -7.00 6.28
N ASN A 147 -16.29 -7.12 7.11
CA ASN A 147 -17.67 -7.36 6.68
C ASN A 147 -18.61 -6.37 7.33
N ILE A 148 -19.61 -5.92 6.59
CA ILE A 148 -20.70 -5.08 7.06
C ILE A 148 -22.03 -5.63 6.58
N GLU A 149 -23.10 -5.27 7.26
CA GLU A 149 -24.46 -5.56 6.84
C GLU A 149 -25.18 -4.27 6.45
N VAL A 150 -25.88 -4.33 5.32
CA VAL A 150 -26.80 -3.29 4.89
C VAL A 150 -28.23 -3.80 4.96
N VAL A 151 -29.07 -3.10 5.71
CA VAL A 151 -30.51 -3.35 5.79
C VAL A 151 -31.23 -2.16 5.16
N VAL A 152 -32.11 -2.47 4.21
CA VAL A 152 -32.91 -1.50 3.47
C VAL A 152 -34.37 -1.78 3.76
N GLU A 153 -35.07 -0.81 4.35
CA GLU A 153 -36.48 -0.90 4.72
C GLU A 153 -37.29 0.07 3.85
N VAL A 154 -38.24 -0.47 3.10
CA VAL A 154 -39.22 0.28 2.31
C VAL A 154 -40.39 0.61 3.24
N GLN A 155 -40.17 1.62 4.10
CA GLN A 155 -41.03 1.87 5.25
C GLN A 155 -42.39 2.47 4.86
N GLU A 156 -42.39 3.48 3.99
CA GLU A 156 -43.60 4.14 3.49
C GLU A 156 -43.45 4.43 2.00
N ASP A 157 -44.54 4.84 1.37
CA ASP A 157 -44.55 5.21 -0.05
C ASP A 157 -43.51 6.31 -0.37
N TYR A 158 -43.23 7.18 0.59
CA TYR A 158 -42.30 8.30 0.48
C TYR A 158 -41.08 8.20 1.41
N ARG A 159 -40.91 7.09 2.17
CA ARG A 159 -39.83 6.94 3.14
C ARG A 159 -39.09 5.62 2.95
N LEU A 160 -37.81 5.74 2.58
CA LEU A 160 -36.83 4.66 2.57
C LEU A 160 -35.91 4.82 3.78
N HIS A 161 -35.59 3.72 4.45
CA HIS A 161 -34.58 3.69 5.51
C HIS A 161 -33.45 2.72 5.12
N VAL A 162 -32.21 3.19 5.19
CA VAL A 162 -31.02 2.39 4.91
C VAL A 162 -30.11 2.44 6.12
N LYS A 163 -29.75 1.28 6.64
CA LYS A 163 -28.83 1.13 7.76
C LYS A 163 -27.63 0.29 7.34
N VAL A 164 -26.43 0.78 7.65
CA VAL A 164 -25.17 0.06 7.51
C VAL A 164 -24.62 -0.22 8.90
N SER A 165 -24.25 -1.47 9.18
CA SER A 165 -23.85 -1.89 10.53
C SER A 165 -22.76 -2.96 10.53
N ASP A 166 -22.07 -3.09 11.68
CA ASP A 166 -21.16 -4.19 11.95
C ASP A 166 -21.99 -5.39 12.46
N PRO A 167 -22.07 -6.51 11.72
CA PRO A 167 -22.87 -7.66 12.13
C PRO A 167 -22.23 -8.45 13.28
N THR A 168 -20.95 -8.21 13.58
CA THR A 168 -20.19 -8.96 14.60
C THR A 168 -20.21 -8.28 15.96
N ARG A 169 -20.26 -6.95 15.98
CA ARG A 169 -20.19 -6.16 17.21
C ARG A 169 -21.13 -4.97 17.13
N PRO A 170 -22.09 -4.84 18.07
CA PRO A 170 -22.94 -3.67 18.15
C PRO A 170 -22.12 -2.39 18.25
N ARG A 171 -22.44 -1.40 17.41
CA ARG A 171 -21.88 -0.06 17.48
C ARG A 171 -22.89 0.88 18.13
N TYR A 172 -22.44 2.06 18.54
CA TYR A 172 -23.33 3.07 19.10
C TYR A 172 -24.45 3.41 18.12
N GLU A 173 -25.69 3.37 18.60
CA GLU A 173 -26.88 3.87 17.91
C GLU A 173 -27.52 4.95 18.76
N VAL A 174 -28.06 5.99 18.10
CA VAL A 174 -28.75 7.07 18.82
C VAL A 174 -29.93 6.47 19.60
N PRO A 175 -30.01 6.70 20.93
CA PRO A 175 -31.08 6.14 21.73
C PRO A 175 -32.46 6.64 21.30
N GLU A 176 -33.46 5.76 21.36
CA GLU A 176 -34.85 6.09 21.01
C GLU A 176 -35.44 7.22 21.90
N ALA A 177 -34.95 7.32 23.14
CA ALA A 177 -35.32 8.39 24.06
C ALA A 177 -34.87 9.78 23.59
N ALA A 178 -33.79 9.86 22.79
CA ALA A 178 -33.28 11.11 22.21
C ALA A 178 -33.90 11.41 20.85
N LEU A 179 -34.18 10.37 20.05
CA LEU A 179 -34.79 10.50 18.73
C LEU A 179 -35.70 9.31 18.44
N LYS A 180 -37.01 9.56 18.38
CA LYS A 180 -37.98 8.55 17.96
C LYS A 180 -37.81 8.23 16.47
N ARG A 181 -37.57 6.97 16.14
CA ARG A 181 -37.45 6.49 14.76
C ARG A 181 -38.73 5.80 14.32
N PRO A 182 -39.27 6.13 13.14
CA PRO A 182 -40.36 5.37 12.56
C PRO A 182 -39.97 3.90 12.40
N GLN A 183 -40.84 3.01 12.86
CA GLN A 183 -40.68 1.56 12.74
C GLN A 183 -41.67 1.07 11.69
N ALA A 184 -41.17 0.40 10.65
CA ALA A 184 -42.03 -0.23 9.66
C ALA A 184 -42.30 -1.69 10.07
N THR A 185 -43.58 -2.06 10.12
CA THR A 185 -44.00 -3.45 10.37
C THR A 185 -44.33 -4.20 9.07
N THR A 186 -44.63 -3.46 8.01
CA THR A 186 -45.04 -3.97 6.69
C THR A 186 -44.33 -3.20 5.59
N LEU A 187 -44.19 -3.84 4.42
CA LEU A 187 -43.69 -3.18 3.21
C LEU A 187 -44.66 -2.09 2.76
N ALA A 188 -44.15 -0.96 2.28
CA ALA A 188 -44.98 0.07 1.63
C ALA A 188 -45.76 -0.50 0.44
N GLU A 189 -47.04 -0.13 0.32
CA GLU A 189 -47.94 -0.64 -0.73
C GLU A 189 -47.61 -0.02 -2.10
N HIS A 190 -47.34 1.29 -2.15
CA HIS A 190 -47.13 2.05 -3.37
C HIS A 190 -45.89 2.96 -3.30
N PRO A 191 -44.68 2.41 -3.11
CA PRO A 191 -43.45 3.20 -3.06
C PRO A 191 -43.30 4.08 -4.29
N LEU A 192 -43.02 5.36 -4.07
CA LEU A 192 -42.81 6.40 -5.09
C LEU A 192 -41.39 6.35 -5.68
N TYR A 193 -40.59 5.38 -5.25
CA TYR A 193 -39.20 5.21 -5.62
C TYR A 193 -38.91 3.75 -6.03
N ASN A 194 -37.92 3.57 -6.90
CA ASN A 194 -37.33 2.29 -7.24
C ASN A 194 -35.94 2.18 -6.64
N LEU A 195 -35.53 0.95 -6.35
CA LEU A 195 -34.21 0.61 -5.84
C LEU A 195 -33.47 -0.23 -6.87
N THR A 196 -32.21 0.11 -7.10
CA THR A 196 -31.29 -0.67 -7.91
C THR A 196 -29.98 -0.83 -7.15
N PHE A 197 -29.40 -2.02 -7.25
CA PHE A 197 -28.19 -2.38 -6.52
C PHE A 197 -27.10 -2.81 -7.50
N THR A 198 -25.89 -2.32 -7.30
CA THR A 198 -24.68 -2.83 -7.97
C THR A 198 -23.93 -3.71 -7.00
N SER A 199 -23.32 -4.80 -7.47
CA SER A 199 -22.69 -5.80 -6.59
C SER A 199 -21.22 -5.52 -6.31
N ASN A 200 -20.45 -5.01 -7.29
CA ASN A 200 -19.01 -4.81 -7.14
C ASN A 200 -18.49 -3.60 -7.96
N PRO A 201 -18.01 -2.54 -7.30
CA PRO A 201 -18.28 -2.23 -5.89
C PRO A 201 -19.79 -2.08 -5.63
N PHE A 202 -20.18 -2.31 -4.38
CA PHE A 202 -21.56 -2.22 -3.96
C PHE A 202 -22.04 -0.78 -3.99
N SER A 203 -23.22 -0.57 -4.58
CA SER A 203 -23.91 0.73 -4.51
C SER A 203 -25.42 0.54 -4.44
N ILE A 204 -26.10 1.53 -3.88
CA ILE A 204 -27.56 1.64 -3.87
C ILE A 204 -27.90 2.87 -4.68
N LYS A 205 -28.77 2.71 -5.66
CA LYS A 205 -29.32 3.82 -6.44
C LYS A 205 -30.83 3.87 -6.28
N VAL A 206 -31.32 5.03 -5.85
CA VAL A 206 -32.74 5.33 -5.68
C VAL A 206 -33.21 6.18 -6.85
N THR A 207 -34.30 5.79 -7.51
CA THR A 207 -34.87 6.58 -8.60
C THR A 207 -36.33 6.90 -8.33
N ARG A 208 -36.74 8.14 -8.56
CA ARG A 208 -38.15 8.55 -8.46
C ARG A 208 -38.96 7.83 -9.55
N ARG A 209 -40.03 7.12 -9.18
CA ARG A 209 -40.85 6.36 -10.15
C ARG A 209 -41.51 7.23 -11.21
N SER A 210 -42.03 8.39 -10.82
CA SER A 210 -42.81 9.24 -11.73
C SER A 210 -41.96 9.89 -12.83
N THR A 211 -40.69 10.21 -12.54
CA THR A 211 -39.83 10.96 -13.48
C THR A 211 -38.61 10.18 -13.96
N GLY A 212 -38.29 9.05 -13.33
CA GLY A 212 -37.06 8.31 -13.58
C GLY A 212 -35.78 9.00 -13.08
N ALA A 213 -35.89 10.13 -12.38
CA ALA A 213 -34.74 10.89 -11.89
C ALA A 213 -34.03 10.12 -10.76
N THR A 214 -32.71 10.01 -10.83
CA THR A 214 -31.88 9.52 -9.72
C THR A 214 -31.85 10.55 -8.61
N MET A 215 -32.05 10.09 -7.37
CA MET A 215 -32.03 10.89 -6.15
C MET A 215 -30.76 10.65 -5.36
#